data_AF-A0A953N6S0-F1
#
_entry.id   AF-A0A953N6S0-F1
#
_cell.length_a   1.000
_cell.length_b   1.000
_cell.length_c   1.000
_cell.angle_alpha   90.00
_cell.angle_beta   90.00
_cell.angle_gamma   90.00
#
_symmetry.space_group_name_H-M   'P 1'
#
loop_
_entity.id
_entity.type
_entity.pdbx_description
1 polymer ?
#
loop_
_entity_poly.entity_id
_entity_poly.type
_entity_poly.pdbx_seq_one_letter_code
_entity_poly.pdbx_strand_id
1 'polypeptide(L)'
;MQAVSLPALAGWRWVRDGWMLFRKQPMAFFTWAMFVSLILMVASVTPPIGPLLFVVLMPTATLLSLSASRHAEQGQKILLGTWIAPLRVAGVFKRLLGMGALYVVFCLILGLIAFMPFSAEVTEALKSVTVSNDLLPLLEAVRTPMAIFAVLYVLMAAIFWYAPALVGWHTIPMTRALFYSGIACWRNKLAFVVYGLSWLGIFLAIDTALSALSMLGLPKSLSATIQVPINVVASAVLYCSFYTSFVSVFNTQQAVVSDSEPVN
;
A
#
# COMPACT_ATOMS: atom_id res chain seq x y z
N MET A 1 -21.52 -4.24 -6.51
CA MET A 1 -20.52 -3.37 -7.17
C MET A 1 -19.70 -4.24 -8.10
N GLN A 2 -19.69 -3.92 -9.39
CA GLN A 2 -18.92 -4.67 -10.39
C GLN A 2 -17.62 -3.90 -10.69
N ALA A 3 -16.49 -4.58 -10.62
CA ALA A 3 -15.21 -4.01 -11.02
C ALA A 3 -15.11 -3.99 -12.54
N VAL A 4 -14.78 -2.83 -13.12
CA VAL A 4 -14.53 -2.71 -14.56
C VAL A 4 -13.13 -3.22 -14.92
N SER A 5 -12.93 -3.56 -16.19
CA SER A 5 -11.62 -3.89 -16.73
C SER A 5 -11.03 -2.66 -17.44
N LEU A 6 -9.84 -2.25 -17.05
CA LEU A 6 -9.17 -1.06 -17.55
C LEU A 6 -7.94 -1.42 -18.41
N PRO A 7 -7.55 -0.56 -19.36
CA PRO A 7 -6.31 -0.73 -20.11
C PRO A 7 -5.08 -0.60 -19.18
N ALA A 8 -3.94 -1.18 -19.57
CA ALA A 8 -2.71 -1.13 -18.77
C ALA A 8 -2.27 0.30 -18.41
N LEU A 9 -2.48 1.26 -19.31
CA LEU A 9 -2.16 2.68 -19.09
C LEU A 9 -2.94 3.31 -17.91
N ALA A 10 -4.03 2.69 -17.46
CA ALA A 10 -4.73 3.13 -16.25
C ALA A 10 -3.81 3.16 -15.02
N GLY A 11 -2.84 2.25 -14.93
CA GLY A 11 -1.86 2.25 -13.83
C GLY A 11 -1.09 3.57 -13.72
N TRP A 12 -0.59 4.10 -14.84
CA TRP A 12 0.07 5.41 -14.87
C TRP A 12 -0.92 6.55 -14.57
N ARG A 13 -2.15 6.46 -15.09
CA ARG A 13 -3.20 7.46 -14.81
C ARG A 13 -3.50 7.55 -13.32
N TRP A 14 -3.53 6.44 -12.58
CA TRP A 14 -3.74 6.47 -11.12
C TRP A 14 -2.67 7.28 -10.39
N VAL A 15 -1.39 7.16 -10.80
CA VAL A 15 -0.28 7.93 -10.24
C VAL A 15 -0.44 9.41 -10.55
N ARG A 16 -0.66 9.75 -11.83
CA ARG A 16 -0.87 11.14 -12.27
C ARG A 16 -2.06 11.79 -11.57
N ASP A 17 -3.18 11.09 -11.48
CA ASP A 17 -4.41 11.58 -10.87
C ASP A 17 -4.24 11.69 -9.35
N GLY A 18 -3.47 10.78 -8.74
CA GLY A 18 -3.05 10.88 -7.33
C GLY A 18 -2.21 12.12 -7.05
N TRP A 19 -1.30 12.49 -7.96
CA TRP A 19 -0.54 13.74 -7.88
C TRP A 19 -1.44 14.97 -8.00
N MET A 20 -2.40 14.96 -8.93
CA MET A 20 -3.37 16.05 -9.07
C MET A 20 -4.24 16.20 -7.82
N LEU A 21 -4.64 15.09 -7.20
CA LEU A 21 -5.39 15.09 -5.95
C LEU A 21 -4.56 15.62 -4.77
N PHE A 22 -3.31 15.18 -4.64
CA PHE A 22 -2.37 15.68 -3.63
C PHE A 22 -2.25 17.21 -3.69
N ARG A 23 -2.12 17.78 -4.90
CA ARG A 23 -2.00 19.23 -5.13
C ARG A 23 -3.21 20.04 -4.66
N LYS A 24 -4.39 19.43 -4.47
CA LYS A 24 -5.56 20.12 -3.93
C LYS A 24 -5.35 20.52 -2.46
N GLN A 25 -4.71 19.67 -1.66
CA GLN A 25 -4.48 19.90 -0.22
C GLN A 25 -3.13 19.28 0.24
N PRO A 26 -1.98 19.78 -0.25
CA PRO A 26 -0.68 19.13 -0.07
C PRO A 26 -0.28 19.01 1.40
N MET A 27 -0.52 20.04 2.22
CA MET A 27 -0.16 20.03 3.63
C MET A 27 -0.96 19.00 4.44
N ALA A 28 -2.22 18.78 4.09
CA ALA A 28 -3.05 17.80 4.78
C ALA A 28 -2.58 16.37 4.49
N PHE A 29 -2.32 16.05 3.22
CA PHE A 29 -1.78 14.73 2.84
C PHE A 29 -0.35 14.50 3.33
N PHE A 30 0.49 15.54 3.31
CA PHE A 30 1.83 15.47 3.89
C PHE A 30 1.78 15.19 5.39
N THR A 31 0.92 15.88 6.13
CA THR A 31 0.75 15.66 7.58
C THR A 31 0.25 14.25 7.87
N TRP A 32 -0.72 13.76 7.08
CA TRP A 32 -1.19 12.38 7.19
C TRP A 32 -0.09 11.36 6.89
N ALA A 33 0.69 11.57 5.83
CA ALA A 33 1.80 10.69 5.49
C ALA A 33 2.93 10.72 6.53
N MET A 34 3.23 11.90 7.08
CA MET A 34 4.13 12.05 8.22
C MET A 34 3.64 11.26 9.42
N PHE A 35 2.35 11.36 9.76
CA PHE A 35 1.76 10.64 10.89
C PHE A 35 1.89 9.12 10.72
N VAL A 36 1.54 8.59 9.55
CA VAL A 36 1.70 7.15 9.25
C VAL A 36 3.17 6.74 9.30
N SER A 37 4.09 7.57 8.78
CA SER A 37 5.53 7.32 8.80
C SER A 37 6.10 7.32 10.22
N LEU A 38 5.61 8.20 11.11
CA LEU A 38 6.00 8.22 12.51
C LEU A 38 5.54 6.95 13.24
N ILE A 39 4.31 6.50 12.99
CA ILE A 39 3.82 5.22 13.54
C ILE A 39 4.69 4.07 13.04
N LEU A 40 5.03 4.04 11.75
CA LEU A 40 5.94 3.04 11.19
C LEU A 40 7.31 3.08 11.85
N MET A 41 7.86 4.27 12.09
CA MET A 41 9.14 4.45 12.78
C MET A 41 9.09 3.87 14.21
N VAL A 42 8.05 4.21 14.98
CA VAL A 42 7.84 3.66 16.34
C VAL A 42 7.66 2.13 16.31
N ALA A 43 6.93 1.62 15.32
CA ALA A 43 6.77 0.20 15.12
C ALA A 43 8.11 -0.49 14.81
N SER A 44 8.98 0.14 14.01
CA SER A 44 10.26 -0.44 13.61
C SER A 44 11.28 -0.58 14.77
N VAL A 45 11.15 0.23 15.82
CA VAL A 45 12.04 0.17 17.01
C VAL A 45 11.49 -0.69 18.15
N THR A 46 10.28 -1.25 18.00
CA THR A 46 9.67 -2.19 18.95
C THR A 46 9.46 -3.62 18.41
N PRO A 47 10.41 -4.24 17.65
CA PRO A 47 10.27 -5.64 17.25
C PRO A 47 10.16 -6.61 18.44
N PRO A 48 9.37 -7.70 18.32
CA PRO A 48 8.56 -8.07 17.15
C PRO A 48 7.14 -7.44 17.15
N ILE A 49 6.73 -6.82 18.25
CA ILE A 49 5.33 -6.40 18.48
C ILE A 49 4.94 -5.22 17.58
N GLY A 50 5.82 -4.22 17.47
CA GLY A 50 5.57 -2.99 16.70
C GLY A 50 5.16 -3.25 15.24
N PRO A 51 5.96 -4.00 14.45
CA PRO A 51 5.64 -4.29 13.07
C PRO A 51 4.33 -5.07 12.91
N LEU A 52 4.03 -6.02 13.81
CA LEU A 52 2.78 -6.77 13.80
C LEU A 52 1.57 -5.86 14.02
N LEU A 53 1.62 -4.98 15.02
CA LEU A 53 0.56 -4.01 15.29
C LEU A 53 0.37 -3.05 14.10
N PHE A 54 1.46 -2.61 13.49
CA PHE A 54 1.39 -1.74 12.30
C PHE A 54 0.64 -2.42 11.15
N VAL A 55 0.94 -3.69 10.86
CA VAL A 55 0.24 -4.48 9.83
C VAL A 55 -1.24 -4.70 10.20
N VAL A 56 -1.56 -4.91 11.48
CA VAL A 56 -2.97 -5.04 11.92
C VAL A 56 -3.75 -3.73 11.70
N LEU A 57 -3.09 -2.58 11.86
CA LEU A 57 -3.70 -1.26 11.69
C LEU A 57 -3.73 -0.80 10.22
N MET A 58 -2.99 -1.44 9.32
CA MET A 58 -2.90 -1.05 7.91
C MET A 58 -4.25 -0.91 7.20
N PRO A 59 -5.20 -1.86 7.30
CA PRO A 59 -6.53 -1.72 6.69
C PRO A 59 -7.25 -0.44 7.14
N THR A 60 -7.08 -0.06 8.40
CA THR A 60 -7.64 1.18 8.95
C THR A 60 -6.95 2.39 8.33
N ALA A 61 -5.62 2.41 8.28
CA ALA A 61 -4.86 3.50 7.67
C ALA A 61 -5.19 3.65 6.17
N THR A 62 -5.37 2.55 5.44
CA THR A 62 -5.82 2.56 4.04
C THR A 62 -7.19 3.19 3.90
N LEU A 63 -8.20 2.72 4.65
CA LEU A 63 -9.56 3.28 4.58
C LEU A 63 -9.59 4.78 4.90
N LEU A 64 -8.79 5.19 5.87
CA LEU A 64 -8.65 6.58 6.28
C LEU A 64 -8.00 7.44 5.20
N SER A 65 -6.92 6.95 4.57
CA SER A 65 -6.26 7.61 3.43
C SER A 65 -7.23 7.82 2.27
N LEU A 66 -8.04 6.79 1.97
CA LEU A 66 -9.06 6.84 0.94
C LEU A 66 -10.18 7.83 1.28
N SER A 67 -10.61 7.87 2.55
CA SER A 67 -11.63 8.81 3.01
C SER A 67 -11.14 10.25 2.96
N ALA A 68 -9.89 10.52 3.33
CA ALA A 68 -9.27 11.83 3.21
C ALA A 68 -9.18 12.28 1.74
N SER A 69 -8.79 11.35 0.86
CA SER A 69 -8.72 11.55 -0.59
C SER A 69 -10.09 11.90 -1.20
N ARG A 70 -11.14 11.19 -0.78
CA ARG A 70 -12.53 11.46 -1.20
C ARG A 70 -13.01 12.87 -0.82
N HIS A 71 -12.72 13.32 0.40
CA HIS A 71 -13.09 14.66 0.84
C HIS A 71 -12.35 15.74 0.04
N ALA A 72 -11.05 15.56 -0.18
CA ALA A 72 -10.25 16.48 -0.99
C ALA A 72 -10.72 16.54 -2.45
N GLU A 73 -11.14 15.40 -3.02
CA GLU A 73 -11.69 15.37 -4.37
C GLU A 73 -12.95 16.22 -4.49
N GLN A 74 -13.84 16.14 -3.49
CA GLN A 74 -15.09 16.90 -3.36
C GLN A 74 -14.89 18.38 -3.00
N GLY A 75 -13.65 18.88 -2.93
CA GLY A 75 -13.34 20.25 -2.55
C GLY A 75 -13.52 20.56 -1.06
N GLN A 76 -13.76 19.55 -0.23
CA GLN A 76 -13.93 19.71 1.22
C GLN A 76 -12.58 19.68 1.93
N LYS A 77 -12.39 20.53 2.94
CA LYS A 77 -11.17 20.51 3.76
C LYS A 77 -11.04 19.19 4.53
N ILE A 78 -9.84 18.61 4.53
CA ILE A 78 -9.54 17.39 5.31
C ILE A 78 -9.44 17.78 6.79
N LEU A 79 -10.55 17.65 7.51
CA LEU A 79 -10.64 17.87 8.96
C LEU A 79 -10.74 16.53 9.67
N LEU A 80 -9.94 16.30 10.73
CA LEU A 80 -9.87 15.02 11.46
C LEU A 80 -11.24 14.39 11.76
N GLY A 81 -12.27 15.19 12.05
CA GLY A 81 -13.61 14.69 12.36
C GLY A 81 -14.40 14.10 11.18
N THR A 82 -14.10 14.48 9.93
CA THR A 82 -14.93 14.16 8.76
C THR A 82 -14.47 12.88 8.05
N TRP A 83 -13.17 12.72 7.79
CA TRP A 83 -12.64 11.54 7.09
C TRP A 83 -12.48 10.29 7.99
N ILE A 84 -12.60 10.41 9.31
CA ILE A 84 -12.69 9.26 10.22
C ILE A 84 -14.11 8.71 10.39
N ALA A 85 -15.13 9.37 9.81
CA ALA A 85 -16.53 8.99 9.95
C ALA A 85 -16.81 7.51 9.65
N PRO A 86 -16.20 6.86 8.63
CA PRO A 86 -16.40 5.44 8.36
C PRO A 86 -16.02 4.51 9.54
N LEU A 87 -15.09 4.92 10.39
CA LEU A 87 -14.70 4.13 11.58
C LEU A 87 -15.72 4.20 12.71
N ARG A 88 -16.56 5.25 12.73
CA ARG A 88 -17.63 5.42 13.74
C ARG A 88 -18.83 4.52 13.47
N VAL A 89 -18.95 3.97 12.26
CA VAL A 89 -19.98 2.98 11.94
C VAL A 89 -19.76 1.72 12.77
N ALA A 90 -20.80 1.28 13.48
CA ALA A 90 -20.72 0.18 14.42
C ALA A 90 -20.13 -1.08 13.77
N GLY A 91 -19.06 -1.60 14.37
CA GLY A 91 -18.39 -2.84 13.94
C GLY A 91 -17.40 -2.69 12.78
N VAL A 92 -17.34 -1.56 12.05
CA VAL A 92 -16.38 -1.38 10.95
C VAL A 92 -14.94 -1.46 11.46
N PHE A 93 -14.59 -0.71 12.50
CA PHE A 93 -13.23 -0.74 13.07
C PHE A 93 -12.83 -2.16 13.52
N LYS A 94 -13.72 -2.89 14.19
CA LYS A 94 -13.48 -4.29 14.60
C LYS A 94 -13.23 -5.20 13.39
N ARG A 95 -13.98 -5.02 12.29
CA ARG A 95 -13.78 -5.79 11.05
C ARG A 95 -12.45 -5.46 10.37
N LEU A 96 -12.01 -4.20 10.39
CA LEU A 96 -10.72 -3.79 9.84
C LEU A 96 -9.54 -4.34 10.66
N LEU A 97 -9.64 -4.34 11.99
CA LEU A 97 -8.67 -5.00 12.85
C LEU A 97 -8.64 -6.51 12.61
N GLY A 98 -9.80 -7.15 12.49
CA GLY A 98 -9.89 -8.57 12.13
C GLY A 98 -9.26 -8.87 10.76
N MET A 99 -9.44 -7.98 9.78
CA MET A 99 -8.80 -8.09 8.47
C MET A 99 -7.28 -7.94 8.56
N GLY A 100 -6.78 -7.01 9.36
CA GLY A 100 -5.34 -6.84 9.60
C GLY A 100 -4.72 -8.04 10.32
N ALA A 101 -5.42 -8.59 11.33
CA ALA A 101 -5.00 -9.83 12.00
C ALA A 101 -4.97 -11.01 11.02
N LEU A 102 -5.99 -11.14 10.16
CA LEU A 102 -6.02 -12.15 9.13
C LEU A 102 -4.86 -11.99 8.14
N TYR A 103 -4.52 -10.76 7.76
CA TYR A 103 -3.37 -10.45 6.91
C TYR A 103 -2.06 -10.94 7.53
N VAL A 104 -1.84 -10.69 8.83
CA VAL A 104 -0.67 -11.21 9.57
C VAL A 104 -0.63 -12.74 9.53
N VAL A 105 -1.76 -13.41 9.79
CA VAL A 105 -1.83 -14.87 9.75
C VAL A 105 -1.46 -15.40 8.37
N PHE A 106 -1.96 -14.80 7.29
CA PHE A 106 -1.56 -15.19 5.94
C PHE A 106 -0.06 -14.94 5.70
N CYS A 107 0.50 -13.79 6.08
CA CYS A 107 1.94 -13.54 5.95
C CYS A 107 2.77 -14.62 6.65
N LEU A 108 2.39 -15.04 7.86
CA LEU A 108 3.08 -16.10 8.59
C LEU A 108 2.96 -17.45 7.88
N ILE A 109 1.76 -17.82 7.42
CA ILE A 109 1.54 -19.08 6.68
C ILE A 109 2.34 -19.09 5.37
N LEU A 110 2.31 -17.99 4.61
CA LEU A 110 3.06 -17.88 3.35
C LEU A 110 4.57 -17.91 3.61
N GLY A 111 5.04 -17.28 4.69
CA GLY A 111 6.43 -17.37 5.14
C GLY A 111 6.83 -18.81 5.44
N LEU A 112 6.00 -19.54 6.20
CA LEU A 112 6.25 -20.96 6.48
C LEU A 112 6.27 -21.80 5.20
N ILE A 113 5.31 -21.62 4.30
CA ILE A 113 5.27 -22.34 3.02
C ILE A 113 6.51 -22.06 2.18
N ALA A 114 6.95 -20.81 2.13
CA ALA A 114 8.10 -20.40 1.33
C ALA A 114 9.44 -20.87 1.92
N PHE A 115 9.62 -20.81 3.24
CA PHE A 115 10.91 -21.06 3.89
C PHE A 115 11.08 -22.48 4.44
N MET A 116 10.01 -23.20 4.79
CA MET A 116 10.12 -24.53 5.41
C MET A 116 10.90 -25.54 4.55
N PRO A 117 10.71 -25.60 3.21
CA PRO A 117 11.49 -26.49 2.34
C PRO A 117 13.00 -26.20 2.33
N PHE A 118 13.40 -24.95 2.62
CA PHE A 118 14.79 -24.47 2.59
C PHE A 118 15.37 -24.31 4.01
N SER A 119 14.69 -24.81 5.04
CA SER A 119 15.04 -24.56 6.44
C SER A 119 16.44 -25.06 6.81
N ALA A 120 16.89 -26.19 6.26
CA ALA A 120 18.23 -26.73 6.50
C ALA A 120 19.32 -25.81 5.95
N GLU A 121 19.20 -25.40 4.67
CA GLU A 121 20.13 -24.50 3.99
C GLU A 121 20.23 -23.14 4.69
N VAL A 122 19.09 -22.56 5.06
CA VAL A 122 19.03 -21.28 5.79
C VAL A 122 19.66 -21.42 7.18
N THR A 123 19.43 -22.54 7.88
CA THR A 123 20.02 -22.77 9.21
C THR A 123 21.53 -22.94 9.14
N GLU A 124 22.03 -23.64 8.13
CA GLU A 124 23.47 -23.80 7.89
C GLU A 124 24.12 -22.46 7.55
N ALA A 125 23.51 -21.68 6.67
CA ALA A 125 23.98 -20.35 6.31
C ALA A 125 23.91 -19.36 7.49
N LEU A 126 22.93 -19.49 8.39
CA LEU A 126 22.91 -18.70 9.63
C LEU A 126 24.11 -19.02 10.53
N LYS A 127 24.54 -20.29 10.58
CA LYS A 127 25.75 -20.67 11.34
C LYS A 127 27.00 -20.03 10.74
N SER A 128 27.14 -19.99 9.41
CA SER A 128 28.29 -19.31 8.78
C SER A 128 28.32 -17.82 9.14
N VAL A 129 27.18 -17.13 9.15
CA VAL A 129 27.10 -15.72 9.61
C VAL A 129 27.61 -15.58 11.05
N THR A 130 27.21 -16.47 11.95
CA THR A 130 27.65 -16.37 13.36
C THR A 130 29.12 -16.71 13.58
N VAL A 131 29.73 -17.53 12.73
CA VAL A 131 31.10 -18.02 12.90
C VAL A 131 32.12 -17.15 12.17
N SER A 132 31.84 -16.77 10.91
CA SER A 132 32.78 -16.05 10.04
C SER A 132 32.36 -14.62 9.73
N ASN A 133 31.22 -14.16 10.25
CA ASN A 133 30.61 -12.85 9.90
C ASN A 133 30.42 -12.68 8.38
N ASP A 134 30.30 -13.79 7.65
CA ASP A 134 30.06 -13.80 6.21
C ASP A 134 28.56 -13.96 5.93
N LEU A 135 27.97 -12.92 5.34
CA LEU A 135 26.55 -12.88 4.97
C LEU A 135 26.27 -13.51 3.61
N LEU A 136 27.27 -13.74 2.77
CA LEU A 136 27.07 -14.19 1.41
C LEU A 136 26.30 -15.53 1.34
N PRO A 137 26.66 -16.58 2.15
CA PRO A 137 25.91 -17.83 2.15
C PRO A 137 24.45 -17.66 2.57
N LEU A 138 24.18 -16.73 3.51
CA LEU A 138 22.80 -16.45 3.94
C LEU A 138 22.00 -15.78 2.84
N LEU A 139 22.57 -14.79 2.15
CA LEU A 139 21.91 -14.11 1.03
C LEU A 139 21.58 -15.08 -0.12
N GLU A 140 22.45 -16.07 -0.37
CA GLU A 140 22.19 -17.12 -1.36
C GLU A 140 21.10 -18.07 -0.90
N ALA A 141 21.18 -18.59 0.33
CA ALA A 141 20.20 -19.52 0.90
C ALA A 141 18.78 -18.93 0.98
N VAL A 142 18.64 -17.63 1.26
CA VAL A 142 17.31 -16.99 1.35
C VAL A 142 16.77 -16.50 0.00
N ARG A 143 17.58 -16.49 -1.08
CA ARG A 143 17.16 -15.91 -2.38
C ARG A 143 15.91 -16.59 -2.93
N THR A 144 15.94 -17.91 -3.04
CA THR A 144 14.82 -18.71 -3.58
C THR A 144 13.56 -18.63 -2.71
N PRO A 145 13.62 -18.88 -1.38
CA PRO A 145 12.42 -18.75 -0.54
C PRO A 145 11.88 -17.31 -0.51
N MET A 146 12.73 -16.28 -0.57
CA MET A 146 12.27 -14.89 -0.66
C MET A 146 11.55 -14.59 -1.97
N ALA A 147 12.00 -15.13 -3.10
CA ALA A 147 11.31 -15.00 -4.37
C ALA A 147 9.93 -15.69 -4.35
N ILE A 148 9.85 -16.90 -3.79
CA ILE A 148 8.58 -17.62 -3.60
C ILE A 148 7.64 -16.80 -2.71
N PHE A 149 8.13 -16.33 -1.56
CA PHE A 149 7.36 -15.49 -0.65
C PHE A 149 6.86 -14.22 -1.34
N ALA A 150 7.70 -13.53 -2.12
CA ALA A 150 7.32 -12.31 -2.82
C ALA A 150 6.17 -12.55 -3.81
N VAL A 151 6.22 -13.64 -4.59
CA VAL A 151 5.13 -14.00 -5.52
C VAL A 151 3.83 -14.28 -4.77
N LEU A 152 3.89 -15.11 -3.72
CA LEU A 152 2.72 -15.44 -2.91
C LEU A 152 2.14 -14.20 -2.20
N TYR A 153 3.02 -13.33 -1.71
CA TYR A 153 2.65 -12.09 -1.05
C TYR A 153 1.93 -11.14 -2.02
N VAL A 154 2.37 -11.00 -3.28
CA VAL A 154 1.67 -10.16 -4.27
C VAL A 154 0.26 -10.70 -4.56
N LEU A 155 0.11 -12.03 -4.71
CA LEU A 155 -1.19 -12.65 -4.91
C LEU A 155 -2.12 -12.42 -3.72
N MET A 156 -1.59 -12.57 -2.50
CA MET A 156 -2.32 -12.26 -1.27
C MET A 156 -2.67 -10.77 -1.19
N ALA A 157 -1.73 -9.87 -1.45
CA ALA A 157 -1.95 -8.42 -1.38
C ALA A 157 -3.08 -7.97 -2.32
N ALA A 158 -3.21 -8.57 -3.50
CA ALA A 158 -4.33 -8.32 -4.42
C ALA A 158 -5.71 -8.65 -3.80
N ILE A 159 -5.79 -9.70 -2.97
CA ILE A 159 -7.02 -10.08 -2.27
C ILE A 159 -7.40 -9.05 -1.20
N PHE A 160 -6.43 -8.36 -0.60
CA PHE A 160 -6.68 -7.35 0.43
C PHE A 160 -6.74 -5.91 -0.10
N TRP A 161 -6.23 -5.65 -1.30
CA TRP A 161 -6.00 -4.29 -1.83
C TRP A 161 -7.20 -3.33 -1.70
N TYR A 162 -8.38 -3.76 -2.11
CA TYR A 162 -9.62 -2.96 -2.06
C TYR A 162 -10.56 -3.34 -0.90
N ALA A 163 -10.28 -4.42 -0.19
CA ALA A 163 -11.15 -4.95 0.84
C ALA A 163 -11.46 -3.94 1.98
N PRO A 164 -10.51 -3.13 2.49
CA PRO A 164 -10.79 -2.14 3.53
C PRO A 164 -11.84 -1.11 3.10
N ALA A 165 -11.76 -0.62 1.85
CA ALA A 165 -12.71 0.34 1.29
C ALA A 165 -14.10 -0.28 1.13
N LEU A 166 -14.17 -1.52 0.63
CA LEU A 166 -15.42 -2.26 0.45
C LEU A 166 -16.13 -2.53 1.79
N VAL A 167 -15.38 -2.88 2.84
CA VAL A 167 -15.93 -3.05 4.19
C VAL A 167 -16.33 -1.70 4.80
N GLY A 168 -15.47 -0.70 4.68
CA GLY A 168 -15.63 0.60 5.34
C GLY A 168 -16.74 1.47 4.76
N TRP A 169 -16.89 1.51 3.44
CA TRP A 169 -17.87 2.37 2.77
C TRP A 169 -19.17 1.66 2.40
N HIS A 170 -19.10 0.37 2.12
CA HIS A 170 -20.25 -0.39 1.62
C HIS A 170 -20.74 -1.46 2.60
N THR A 171 -20.11 -1.56 3.78
CA THR A 171 -20.50 -2.48 4.87
C THR A 171 -20.59 -3.95 4.46
N ILE A 172 -19.91 -4.31 3.37
CA ILE A 172 -19.89 -5.67 2.82
C ILE A 172 -19.18 -6.61 3.83
N PRO A 173 -19.66 -7.86 4.02
CA PRO A 173 -18.96 -8.85 4.83
C PRO A 173 -17.51 -9.06 4.38
N MET A 174 -16.60 -9.29 5.32
CA MET A 174 -15.15 -9.39 5.05
C MET A 174 -14.81 -10.40 3.95
N THR A 175 -15.39 -11.59 3.99
CA THR A 175 -15.15 -12.65 2.99
C THR A 175 -15.54 -12.22 1.57
N ARG A 176 -16.69 -11.58 1.41
CA ARG A 176 -17.15 -11.04 0.12
C ARG A 176 -16.28 -9.88 -0.34
N ALA A 177 -15.82 -9.03 0.57
CA ALA A 177 -14.93 -7.92 0.25
C ALA A 177 -13.57 -8.41 -0.27
N LEU A 178 -12.99 -9.44 0.36
CA LEU A 178 -11.75 -10.09 -0.10
C LEU A 178 -11.93 -10.72 -1.49
N PHE A 179 -13.04 -11.42 -1.72
CA PHE A 179 -13.37 -11.98 -3.02
C PHE A 179 -13.48 -10.91 -4.11
N TYR A 180 -14.25 -9.85 -3.88
CA TYR A 180 -14.41 -8.76 -4.85
C TYR A 180 -13.10 -8.01 -5.11
N SER A 181 -12.25 -7.81 -4.09
CA SER A 181 -10.93 -7.22 -4.27
C SER A 181 -10.04 -8.09 -5.15
N GLY A 182 -9.97 -9.41 -4.87
CA GLY A 182 -9.19 -10.34 -5.68
C GLY A 182 -9.63 -10.35 -7.15
N ILE A 183 -10.93 -10.41 -7.41
CA ILE A 183 -11.47 -10.34 -8.79
C ILE A 183 -11.17 -8.99 -9.44
N ALA A 184 -11.32 -7.87 -8.71
CA ALA A 184 -11.03 -6.54 -9.21
C ALA A 184 -9.55 -6.39 -9.62
N CYS A 185 -8.63 -6.86 -8.77
CA CYS A 185 -7.20 -6.85 -9.08
C CYS A 185 -6.86 -7.79 -10.24
N TRP A 186 -7.44 -8.99 -10.28
CA TRP A 186 -7.21 -9.95 -11.37
C TRP A 186 -7.64 -9.40 -12.74
N ARG A 187 -8.81 -8.76 -12.80
CA ARG A 187 -9.33 -8.10 -14.01
C ARG A 187 -8.46 -6.93 -14.47
N ASN A 188 -7.67 -6.34 -13.58
CA ASN A 188 -6.85 -5.15 -13.82
C ASN A 188 -5.34 -5.42 -13.64
N LYS A 189 -4.89 -6.68 -13.74
CA LYS A 189 -3.50 -7.08 -13.46
C LYS A 189 -2.45 -6.27 -14.23
N LEU A 190 -2.69 -5.96 -15.50
CA LEU A 190 -1.74 -5.18 -16.31
C LEU A 190 -1.69 -3.71 -15.88
N ALA A 191 -2.82 -3.14 -15.44
CA ALA A 191 -2.83 -1.80 -14.85
C ALA A 191 -2.06 -1.79 -13.52
N PHE A 192 -2.19 -2.84 -12.70
CA PHE A 192 -1.38 -3.02 -11.49
C PHE A 192 0.12 -3.17 -11.77
N VAL A 193 0.50 -3.89 -12.84
CA VAL A 193 1.91 -3.99 -13.26
C VAL A 193 2.45 -2.61 -13.64
N VAL A 194 1.76 -1.86 -14.49
CA VAL A 194 2.16 -0.50 -14.87
C VAL A 194 2.20 0.43 -13.65
N TYR A 195 1.25 0.31 -12.74
CA TYR A 195 1.20 1.08 -11.50
C TYR A 195 2.41 0.79 -10.60
N GLY A 196 2.73 -0.49 -10.40
CA GLY A 196 3.92 -0.91 -9.65
C GLY A 196 5.22 -0.43 -10.29
N LEU A 197 5.36 -0.58 -11.61
CA LEU A 197 6.53 -0.09 -12.36
C LEU A 197 6.66 1.43 -12.30
N SER A 198 5.53 2.16 -12.31
CA SER A 198 5.53 3.62 -12.19
C SER A 198 6.07 4.06 -10.83
N TRP A 199 5.58 3.45 -9.75
CA TRP A 199 6.07 3.76 -8.40
C TRP A 199 7.52 3.32 -8.17
N LEU A 200 7.89 2.14 -8.66
CA LEU A 200 9.28 1.68 -8.64
C LEU A 200 10.19 2.70 -9.35
N GLY A 201 9.82 3.14 -10.56
CA GLY A 201 10.55 4.17 -11.30
C GLY A 201 10.66 5.49 -10.54
N ILE A 202 9.59 5.94 -9.88
CA ILE A 202 9.59 7.17 -9.08
C ILE A 202 10.55 7.06 -7.88
N PHE A 203 10.48 5.97 -7.11
CA PHE A 203 11.36 5.79 -5.95
C PHE A 203 12.83 5.63 -6.35
N LEU A 204 13.10 4.89 -7.44
CA LEU A 204 14.46 4.78 -7.99
C LEU A 204 14.97 6.13 -8.50
N ALA A 205 14.13 6.94 -9.15
CA ALA A 205 14.51 8.28 -9.61
C ALA A 205 14.85 9.20 -8.43
N ILE A 206 14.07 9.15 -7.34
CA ILE A 206 14.36 9.90 -6.11
C ILE A 206 15.72 9.49 -5.53
N ASP A 207 15.95 8.20 -5.36
CA ASP A 207 17.18 7.68 -4.73
C ASP A 207 18.44 7.95 -5.56
N THR A 208 18.35 7.74 -6.88
CA THR A 208 19.45 8.02 -7.81
C THR A 208 19.76 9.50 -7.91
N ALA A 209 18.76 10.38 -7.90
CA ALA A 209 18.97 11.84 -7.90
C ALA A 209 19.71 12.31 -6.64
N LEU A 210 19.33 11.80 -5.47
CA LEU A 210 20.01 12.11 -4.20
C LEU A 210 21.43 11.53 -4.13
N SER A 211 21.62 10.33 -4.67
CA SER A 211 22.95 9.72 -4.81
C SER A 211 23.86 10.56 -5.71
N ALA A 212 23.34 11.05 -6.84
CA ALA A 212 24.07 11.94 -7.74
C ALA A 212 24.46 13.27 -7.08
N LEU A 213 23.57 13.89 -6.29
CA LEU A 213 23.90 15.09 -5.51
C LEU A 213 25.03 14.84 -4.51
N SER A 214 25.05 13.66 -3.89
CA SER A 214 26.09 13.25 -2.95
C SER A 214 27.45 13.09 -3.65
N MET A 215 27.47 12.61 -4.90
CA MET A 215 28.68 12.54 -5.74
C MET A 215 29.21 13.93 -6.12
N LEU A 216 28.32 14.93 -6.23
CA LEU A 216 28.68 16.33 -6.51
C LEU A 216 29.18 17.10 -5.27
N GLY A 217 29.38 16.41 -4.14
CA GLY A 217 29.95 16.99 -2.92
C GLY A 217 28.93 17.32 -1.82
N LEU A 218 27.65 16.98 -1.99
CA LEU A 218 26.66 17.12 -0.91
C LEU A 218 26.98 16.11 0.21
N PRO A 219 27.10 16.54 1.48
CA PRO A 219 27.34 15.63 2.60
C PRO A 219 26.24 14.58 2.68
N LYS A 220 26.62 13.30 2.87
CA LYS A 220 25.66 12.17 2.97
C LYS A 220 24.58 12.39 4.03
N SER A 221 24.94 13.02 5.16
CA SER A 221 23.99 13.37 6.23
C SER A 221 22.92 14.37 5.76
N LEU A 222 23.31 15.34 4.93
CA LEU A 222 22.40 16.32 4.35
C LEU A 222 21.52 15.68 3.27
N SER A 223 22.09 14.82 2.41
CA SER A 223 21.30 14.03 1.44
C SER A 223 20.22 13.19 2.14
N ALA A 224 20.58 12.50 3.22
CA ALA A 224 19.62 11.71 4.02
C ALA A 224 18.53 12.59 4.65
N THR A 225 18.90 13.79 5.13
CA THR A 225 17.95 14.73 5.75
C THR A 225 16.93 15.25 4.73
N ILE A 226 17.36 15.52 3.50
CA ILE A 226 16.49 15.97 2.40
C ILE A 226 15.62 14.82 1.87
N GLN A 227 16.11 13.58 1.91
CA GLN A 227 15.40 12.40 1.44
C GLN A 227 14.11 12.13 2.23
N VAL A 228 14.11 12.37 3.55
CA VAL A 228 12.97 12.11 4.43
C VAL A 228 11.69 12.85 3.96
N PRO A 229 11.66 14.19 3.85
CA PRO A 229 10.46 14.90 3.40
C PRO A 229 10.06 14.53 1.97
N ILE A 230 11.01 14.22 1.08
CA ILE A 230 10.73 13.78 -0.30
C ILE A 230 9.98 12.45 -0.27
N ASN A 231 10.46 11.47 0.49
CA ASN A 231 9.80 10.16 0.63
C ASN A 231 8.42 10.28 1.26
N VAL A 232 8.23 11.24 2.17
CA VAL A 232 6.92 11.50 2.77
C VAL A 232 5.96 12.14 1.77
N VAL A 233 6.41 13.07 0.93
CA VAL A 233 5.62 13.60 -0.18
C VAL A 233 5.27 12.48 -1.17
N ALA A 234 6.23 11.64 -1.55
CA ALA A 234 5.99 10.49 -2.43
C ALA A 234 4.95 9.54 -1.82
N SER A 235 5.03 9.26 -0.52
CA SER A 235 4.06 8.44 0.22
C SER A 235 2.67 9.09 0.27
N ALA A 236 2.59 10.41 0.46
CA ALA A 236 1.34 11.15 0.43
C ALA A 236 0.64 11.03 -0.93
N VAL A 237 1.41 11.11 -2.02
CA VAL A 237 0.91 10.92 -3.40
C VAL A 237 0.52 9.47 -3.65
N LEU A 238 1.27 8.51 -3.11
CA LEU A 238 0.94 7.09 -3.15
C LEU A 238 -0.42 6.82 -2.50
N TYR A 239 -0.66 7.36 -1.31
CA TYR A 239 -1.95 7.25 -0.62
C TYR A 239 -3.11 7.89 -1.41
N CYS A 240 -2.88 9.04 -2.05
CA CYS A 240 -3.87 9.63 -2.96
C CYS A 240 -4.15 8.72 -4.16
N SER A 241 -3.13 8.07 -4.71
CA SER A 241 -3.29 7.18 -5.87
C SER A 241 -4.04 5.88 -5.54
N PHE A 242 -4.07 5.44 -4.28
CA PHE A 242 -4.94 4.34 -3.87
C PHE A 242 -6.42 4.69 -4.08
N TYR A 243 -6.81 5.91 -3.75
CA TYR A 243 -8.17 6.39 -3.97
C TYR A 243 -8.52 6.48 -5.46
N THR A 244 -7.65 7.08 -6.28
CA THR A 244 -7.91 7.19 -7.72
C THR A 244 -7.98 5.81 -8.39
N SER A 245 -7.16 4.85 -7.95
CA SER A 245 -7.28 3.46 -8.38
C SER A 245 -8.65 2.87 -8.03
N PHE A 246 -9.13 3.06 -6.80
CA PHE A 246 -10.44 2.55 -6.36
C PHE A 246 -11.58 3.15 -7.19
N VAL A 247 -11.62 4.47 -7.34
CA VAL A 247 -12.65 5.18 -8.12
C VAL A 247 -12.65 4.70 -9.56
N SER A 248 -11.48 4.56 -10.19
CA SER A 248 -11.41 4.09 -11.57
C SER A 248 -11.88 2.65 -11.75
N VAL A 249 -11.73 1.79 -10.74
CA VAL A 249 -12.09 0.36 -10.83
C VAL A 249 -13.56 0.13 -10.48
N PHE A 250 -14.14 0.94 -9.58
CA PHE A 250 -15.48 0.71 -9.04
C PHE A 250 -16.54 1.78 -9.40
N ASN A 251 -16.16 3.01 -9.79
CA ASN A 251 -17.11 4.12 -10.00
C ASN A 251 -17.35 4.50 -11.47
N THR A 252 -16.69 3.88 -12.46
CA THR A 252 -16.86 4.25 -13.89
C THR A 252 -18.26 3.99 -14.46
N GLN A 253 -19.16 3.31 -13.73
CA GLN A 253 -20.54 3.09 -14.19
C GLN A 253 -21.51 4.24 -13.87
N GLN A 254 -21.22 5.15 -12.94
CA GLN A 254 -22.17 6.25 -12.64
C GLN A 254 -22.30 7.26 -13.79
N ALA A 255 -21.26 7.43 -14.62
CA ALA A 255 -21.29 8.34 -15.77
C ALA A 255 -22.03 7.77 -16.99
N VAL A 256 -22.16 6.43 -17.10
CA VAL A 256 -22.81 5.80 -18.26
C VAL A 256 -24.33 5.65 -18.04
N VAL A 257 -24.78 5.54 -16.79
CA VAL A 257 -26.21 5.43 -16.47
C VAL A 257 -26.90 6.81 -16.52
N SER A 258 -26.22 7.91 -16.17
CA SER A 258 -26.81 9.26 -16.24
C SER A 258 -27.05 9.77 -17.66
N ASP A 259 -26.36 9.24 -18.66
CA ASP A 259 -26.55 9.59 -20.08
C ASP A 259 -27.58 8.68 -20.78
N SER A 260 -28.16 7.71 -20.07
CA SER A 260 -29.06 6.70 -20.65
C SER A 260 -30.54 6.83 -20.26
N GLU A 261 -30.90 7.82 -19.44
CA GLU A 261 -32.31 8.18 -19.22
C GLU A 261 -32.73 9.23 -20.26
N PRO A 262 -33.50 8.87 -21.30
CA PRO A 262 -34.24 9.88 -22.04
C PRO A 262 -35.26 10.48 -21.07
N VAL A 263 -35.18 11.80 -20.90
CA VAL A 263 -36.24 12.61 -20.33
C VAL A 263 -37.49 12.39 -21.19
N ASN A 264 -38.42 11.57 -20.69
CA ASN A 264 -39.80 11.48 -21.18
C ASN A 264 -40.71 12.27 -20.25
#